data_AF-A0A672MD76-F1
#
_entry.id   AF-A0A672MD76-F1
#
_cell.length_a   1.000
_cell.length_b   1.000
_cell.length_c   1.000
_cell.angle_alpha   90.00
_cell.angle_beta   90.00
_cell.angle_gamma   90.00
#
_symmetry.space_group_name_H-M   'P 1'
#
loop_
_entity.id
_entity.type
_entity.pdbx_description
1 polymer ?
#
loop_
_entity_poly.entity_id
_entity_poly.type
_entity_poly.pdbx_seq_one_letter_code
_entity_poly.pdbx_strand_id
1 'polypeptide(L)'
;DKCSSQKVALPRMCFVDPVRQCAECSLISQKEVEFYDKQLKVLTAGGTFLVRVDSSEKSETMVCRLSNNHRYLFLDGESHFEVELSRISSMQVLTEGSTPGGEALCGQTPKYKNTYECRPQF
;
A
#
# COMPACT_ATOMS: atom_id res chain seq x y z
N ASP A 1 15.82 18.30 21.72
CA ASP A 1 16.21 17.17 20.86
C ASP A 1 17.48 16.50 21.33
N LYS A 2 17.41 15.25 21.78
CA LYS A 2 18.59 14.44 22.11
C LYS A 2 18.61 13.21 21.21
N CYS A 3 19.44 13.23 20.18
CA CYS A 3 19.71 12.04 19.38
C CYS A 3 20.52 11.04 20.21
N SER A 4 20.31 9.75 19.97
CA SER A 4 20.99 8.69 20.70
C SER A 4 22.51 8.72 20.48
N SER A 5 23.25 8.16 21.45
CA SER A 5 24.69 7.97 21.34
C SER A 5 25.05 6.84 20.34
N GLN A 6 24.08 6.01 19.97
CA GLN A 6 24.23 4.92 19.02
C GLN A 6 24.17 5.46 17.59
N LYS A 7 25.10 5.00 16.74
CA LYS A 7 25.05 5.26 15.31
C LYS A 7 24.45 4.06 14.59
N VAL A 8 23.58 4.32 13.64
CA VAL A 8 22.88 3.28 12.88
C VAL A 8 22.98 3.57 11.38
N ALA A 9 23.11 2.53 10.58
CA ALA A 9 23.08 2.66 9.13
C ALA A 9 21.63 2.85 8.66
N LEU A 10 21.43 3.69 7.64
CA LEU A 10 20.15 3.88 6.96
C LEU A 10 20.33 3.58 5.46
N PRO A 11 20.32 2.29 5.07
CA PRO A 11 20.69 1.86 3.72
C PRO A 11 19.81 2.45 2.61
N ARG A 12 18.58 2.84 2.95
CA ARG A 12 17.58 3.37 2.01
C ARG A 12 17.63 4.89 1.82
N MET A 13 18.36 5.59 2.69
CA MET A 13 18.47 7.05 2.69
C MET A 13 19.82 7.53 2.13
N CYS A 14 20.60 6.61 1.52
CA CYS A 14 21.90 6.87 0.91
C CYS A 14 22.91 7.59 1.84
N PHE A 15 22.74 7.47 3.15
CA PHE A 15 23.73 7.97 4.10
C PHE A 15 24.99 7.13 3.99
N VAL A 16 26.09 7.79 3.61
CA VAL A 16 27.41 7.18 3.54
C VAL A 16 27.89 6.77 4.93
N ASP A 17 27.59 7.58 5.96
CA ASP A 17 28.00 7.34 7.34
C ASP A 17 26.81 6.98 8.26
N PRO A 18 27.03 6.10 9.25
CA PRO A 18 26.04 5.80 10.29
C PRO A 18 25.59 7.07 11.04
N VAL A 19 24.27 7.28 11.10
CA VAL A 19 23.65 8.48 11.67
C VAL A 19 23.18 8.24 13.10
N ARG A 20 23.10 9.32 13.90
CA ARG A 20 22.47 9.29 15.22
C ARG A 20 20.99 9.61 15.06
N GLN A 21 20.13 8.75 15.57
CA GLN A 21 18.69 8.98 15.54
C GLN A 21 18.15 9.32 16.93
N CYS A 22 17.24 10.29 17.01
CA CYS A 22 16.36 10.44 18.17
C CYS A 22 15.30 9.33 18.16
N ALA A 23 14.53 9.21 19.25
CA ALA A 23 13.51 8.18 19.39
C ALA A 23 12.45 8.24 18.26
N GLU A 24 12.00 9.44 17.89
CA GLU A 24 11.01 9.64 16.83
C GLU A 24 11.54 9.21 15.45
N CYS A 25 12.73 9.66 15.06
CA CYS A 25 13.35 9.26 13.79
C CYS A 25 13.63 7.75 13.73
N SER A 26 14.02 7.14 14.86
CA SER A 26 14.25 5.70 14.95
C SER A 26 12.96 4.92 14.67
N LEU A 27 11.85 5.32 15.30
CA LEU A 27 10.54 4.70 15.07
C LEU A 27 10.09 4.79 13.61
N ILE A 28 10.25 5.95 12.97
CA ILE A 28 9.88 6.14 11.56
C ILE A 28 10.75 5.25 10.67
N SER A 29 12.07 5.26 10.86
CA SER A 29 12.99 4.46 10.04
C SER A 29 12.78 2.95 10.22
N GLN A 30 12.41 2.50 11.43
CA GLN A 30 12.09 1.10 11.67
C GLN A 30 10.83 0.68 10.92
N LYS A 31 9.78 1.51 10.93
CA LYS A 31 8.56 1.27 10.15
C LYS A 31 8.84 1.26 8.65
N GLU A 32 9.73 2.15 8.18
CA GLU A 32 10.15 2.18 6.78
C GLU A 32 10.82 0.87 6.37
N VAL A 33 11.78 0.39 7.16
CA VAL A 33 12.46 -0.89 6.92
C VAL A 33 11.45 -2.04 6.88
N GLU A 34 10.55 -2.12 7.86
CA GLU A 34 9.52 -3.16 7.88
C GLU A 34 8.59 -3.11 6.66
N PHE A 35 8.19 -1.90 6.23
CA PHE A 35 7.39 -1.72 5.03
C PHE A 35 8.10 -2.25 3.78
N TYR A 36 9.35 -1.84 3.54
CA TYR A 36 10.09 -2.26 2.36
C TYR A 36 10.47 -3.75 2.36
N ASP A 37 10.76 -4.33 3.53
CA ASP A 37 11.19 -5.73 3.61
C ASP A 37 10.04 -6.72 3.57
N LYS A 38 8.87 -6.34 4.09
CA LYS A 38 7.70 -7.22 4.22
C LYS A 38 6.54 -6.75 3.35
N GLN A 39 6.00 -5.58 3.65
CA GLN A 39 4.72 -5.12 3.07
C GLN A 39 4.82 -4.88 1.56
N LEU A 40 5.94 -4.34 1.09
CA LEU A 40 6.15 -4.11 -0.33
C LEU A 40 6.14 -5.40 -1.15
N LYS A 41 6.65 -6.51 -0.60
CA LYS A 41 6.61 -7.82 -1.25
C LYS A 41 5.19 -8.33 -1.39
N VAL A 42 4.37 -8.14 -0.35
CA VAL A 42 2.94 -8.49 -0.38
C VAL A 42 2.21 -7.69 -1.45
N LEU A 43 2.42 -6.37 -1.49
CA LEU A 43 1.80 -5.49 -2.48
C LEU A 43 2.22 -5.83 -3.92
N THR A 44 3.48 -6.21 -4.14
CA THR A 44 4.01 -6.57 -5.47
C THR A 44 3.58 -7.97 -5.90
N ALA A 45 3.45 -8.92 -4.96
CA ALA A 45 2.89 -10.24 -5.22
C ALA A 45 1.42 -10.14 -5.66
N GLY A 46 0.70 -9.17 -5.11
CA GLY A 46 -0.69 -8.89 -5.42
C GLY A 46 -1.67 -9.69 -4.57
N GLY A 47 -2.94 -9.30 -4.66
CA GLY A 47 -4.05 -9.99 -3.99
C GLY A 47 -5.30 -9.96 -4.86
N THR A 48 -6.24 -10.86 -4.57
CA THR A 48 -7.51 -10.94 -5.28
C THR A 48 -8.53 -10.00 -4.64
N PHE A 49 -9.11 -9.13 -5.45
CA PHE A 49 -10.14 -8.18 -5.05
C PHE A 49 -11.32 -8.23 -6.00
N LEU A 50 -12.50 -8.03 -5.45
CA LEU A 50 -13.69 -7.69 -6.19
C LEU A 50 -13.66 -6.18 -6.49
N VAL A 51 -13.48 -5.85 -7.77
CA VAL A 51 -13.35 -4.49 -8.26
C VAL A 51 -14.65 -4.05 -8.93
N ARG A 52 -15.15 -2.89 -8.54
CA ARG A 52 -16.24 -2.20 -9.24
C ARG A 52 -15.67 -0.99 -9.99
N VAL A 53 -15.84 -0.97 -11.31
CA VAL A 53 -15.40 0.12 -12.19
C VAL A 53 -16.61 0.95 -12.58
N ASP A 54 -16.69 2.18 -12.07
CA ASP A 54 -17.79 3.13 -12.30
C ASP A 54 -19.18 2.55 -11.94
N SER A 55 -20.29 3.25 -12.26
CA SER A 55 -21.66 2.86 -11.87
C SER A 55 -22.17 1.56 -12.50
N SER A 56 -21.30 0.70 -13.00
CA SER A 56 -21.63 -0.67 -13.38
C SER A 56 -22.13 -1.43 -12.16
N GLU A 57 -23.28 -2.07 -12.24
CA GLU A 57 -23.81 -2.94 -11.18
C GLU A 57 -23.01 -4.24 -11.02
N LYS A 58 -22.15 -4.54 -11.99
CA LYS A 58 -21.34 -5.77 -11.99
C LYS A 58 -19.97 -5.48 -11.39
N SER A 59 -19.63 -6.22 -10.34
CA SER A 59 -18.27 -6.25 -9.82
C SER A 59 -17.50 -7.42 -10.44
N GLU A 60 -16.21 -7.23 -10.68
CA GLU A 60 -15.32 -8.19 -11.34
C GLU A 60 -14.25 -8.67 -10.37
N THR A 61 -13.94 -9.97 -10.37
CA THR A 61 -12.82 -10.48 -9.57
C THR A 61 -11.52 -10.22 -10.33
N MET A 62 -10.64 -9.42 -9.73
CA MET A 62 -9.37 -9.00 -10.34
C MET A 62 -8.21 -9.23 -9.37
N VAL A 63 -7.04 -9.54 -9.91
CA VAL A 63 -5.78 -9.52 -9.16
C VAL A 63 -5.24 -8.09 -9.17
N CYS A 64 -5.16 -7.48 -8.00
CA CYS A 64 -4.61 -6.15 -7.80
C CYS A 64 -3.17 -6.27 -7.31
N ARG A 65 -2.21 -5.71 -8.05
CA ARG A 65 -0.78 -5.80 -7.71
C ARG A 65 -0.02 -4.52 -8.03
N LEU A 66 0.98 -4.23 -7.20
CA LEU A 66 1.90 -3.13 -7.41
C LEU A 66 2.93 -3.51 -8.48
N SER A 67 3.20 -2.59 -9.40
CA SER A 67 4.30 -2.71 -10.37
C SER A 67 5.68 -2.78 -9.70
N ASN A 68 6.64 -3.45 -10.34
CA ASN A 68 8.01 -3.62 -9.78
C ASN A 68 8.77 -2.30 -9.58
N ASN A 69 8.40 -1.23 -10.31
CA ASN A 69 8.96 0.10 -10.11
C ASN A 69 8.14 0.95 -9.11
N HIS A 70 7.11 0.36 -8.52
CA HIS A 70 6.20 0.97 -7.55
C HIS A 70 5.55 2.27 -8.03
N ARG A 71 5.28 2.40 -9.34
CA ARG A 71 4.65 3.59 -9.94
C ARG A 71 3.22 3.37 -10.43
N TYR A 72 2.85 2.12 -10.66
CA TYR A 72 1.55 1.70 -11.17
C TYR A 72 0.93 0.61 -10.30
N LEU A 73 -0.39 0.62 -10.23
CA LEU A 73 -1.23 -0.47 -9.73
C LEU A 73 -1.87 -1.16 -10.94
N PHE A 74 -1.70 -2.48 -11.03
CA PHE A 74 -2.30 -3.31 -12.06
C PHE A 74 -3.55 -3.99 -11.50
N LEU A 75 -4.63 -3.97 -12.28
CA LEU A 75 -5.89 -4.66 -12.00
C LEU A 75 -6.12 -5.65 -13.14
N ASP A 76 -5.82 -6.92 -12.88
CA ASP A 76 -5.77 -7.97 -13.88
C ASP A 76 -6.96 -8.94 -13.67
N GLY A 77 -7.92 -8.95 -14.59
CA GLY A 77 -9.11 -9.83 -14.57
C GLY A 77 -9.46 -10.31 -15.98
N GLU A 78 -10.75 -10.27 -16.34
CA GLU A 78 -11.18 -10.35 -17.75
C GLU A 78 -10.69 -9.11 -18.51
N SER A 79 -10.69 -7.96 -17.83
CA SER A 79 -10.09 -6.70 -18.31
C SER A 79 -8.75 -6.43 -17.64
N HIS A 80 -7.88 -5.66 -18.30
CA HIS A 80 -6.58 -5.24 -17.74
C HIS A 80 -6.56 -3.71 -17.60
N PHE A 81 -6.42 -3.21 -16.37
CA PHE A 81 -6.29 -1.78 -16.10
C PHE A 81 -4.97 -1.45 -15.43
N GLU A 82 -4.41 -0.30 -15.81
CA GLU A 82 -3.19 0.25 -15.23
C GLU A 82 -3.50 1.62 -14.63
N VAL A 83 -3.29 1.76 -13.33
CA VAL A 83 -3.50 3.02 -12.60
C VAL A 83 -2.16 3.57 -12.17
N GLU A 84 -1.82 4.77 -12.64
CA GLU A 84 -0.61 5.45 -12.21
C GLU A 84 -0.81 6.03 -10.80
N LEU A 85 0.06 5.66 -9.86
CA LEU A 85 -0.06 6.08 -8.46
C LEU A 85 0.02 7.60 -8.30
N SER A 86 0.80 8.28 -9.14
CA SER A 86 0.97 9.74 -9.12
C SER A 86 -0.34 10.52 -9.32
N ARG A 87 -1.33 9.88 -9.94
CA ARG A 87 -2.62 10.46 -10.27
C ARG A 87 -3.73 10.06 -9.28
N ILE A 88 -3.44 9.16 -8.33
CA ILE A 88 -4.37 8.83 -7.24
C ILE A 88 -4.43 10.02 -6.29
N SER A 89 -5.61 10.62 -6.15
CA SER A 89 -5.80 11.81 -5.30
C SER A 89 -6.07 11.47 -3.83
N SER A 90 -6.73 10.34 -3.58
CA SER A 90 -7.02 9.84 -2.24
C SER A 90 -7.17 8.34 -2.26
N MET A 91 -6.89 7.71 -1.13
CA MET A 91 -7.12 6.31 -0.87
C MET A 91 -7.79 6.18 0.50
N GLN A 92 -8.89 5.44 0.56
CA GLN A 92 -9.58 5.14 1.81
C GLN A 92 -9.81 3.65 1.93
N VAL A 93 -9.57 3.11 3.12
CA VAL A 93 -9.94 1.75 3.52
C VAL A 93 -11.37 1.81 4.10
N LEU A 94 -12.30 1.11 3.47
CA LEU A 94 -13.70 1.01 3.87
C LEU A 94 -13.86 -0.16 4.85
N THR A 95 -13.60 0.00 6.14
CA THR A 95 -13.91 -1.07 7.10
C THR A 95 -15.42 -1.16 7.33
N GLU A 96 -16.03 -2.30 7.00
CA GLU A 96 -17.40 -2.60 7.46
C GLU A 96 -17.35 -2.79 8.98
N GLY A 97 -18.32 -2.24 9.70
CA GLY A 97 -18.30 -2.19 11.17
C GLY A 97 -18.06 -3.56 11.83
N SER A 98 -16.91 -3.67 12.50
CA SER A 98 -16.57 -4.52 13.65
C SER A 98 -17.16 -5.94 13.75
N THR A 99 -16.32 -6.96 13.57
CA THR A 99 -16.25 -8.10 14.51
C THR A 99 -14.78 -8.41 14.87
N PRO A 100 -14.48 -8.76 16.15
CA PRO A 100 -13.10 -8.85 16.64
C PRO A 100 -12.49 -10.20 16.28
N GLY A 101 -11.49 -10.20 15.39
CA GLY A 101 -10.65 -11.37 15.13
C GLY A 101 -10.27 -11.51 13.67
N GLY A 102 -9.25 -10.77 13.26
CA GLY A 102 -8.69 -10.81 11.91
C GLY A 102 -8.78 -9.44 11.25
N GLU A 103 -7.63 -8.86 10.91
CA GLU A 103 -7.52 -7.58 10.20
C GLU A 103 -8.08 -7.75 8.77
N ALA A 104 -9.40 -7.68 8.62
CA ALA A 104 -10.06 -7.61 7.33
C ALA A 104 -9.95 -6.17 6.78
N LEU A 105 -8.97 -5.95 5.91
CA LEU A 105 -8.80 -4.69 5.18
C LEU A 105 -9.88 -4.54 4.13
N CYS A 106 -11.07 -4.08 4.50
CA CYS A 106 -12.14 -3.90 3.53
C CYS A 106 -11.92 -2.63 2.67
N GLY A 107 -12.11 -2.76 1.36
CA GLY A 107 -12.32 -1.68 0.39
C GLY A 107 -11.25 -0.60 0.25
N GLN A 108 -10.30 -0.68 -0.69
CA GLN A 108 -9.50 0.51 -1.07
C GLN A 108 -10.22 1.29 -2.19
N THR A 109 -10.40 2.60 -2.00
CA THR A 109 -11.01 3.51 -3.00
C THR A 109 -10.01 4.53 -3.55
N PRO A 110 -9.42 4.33 -4.73
CA PRO A 110 -8.72 5.39 -5.45
C PRO A 110 -9.72 6.39 -6.03
N LYS A 111 -9.65 7.66 -5.64
CA LYS A 111 -10.38 8.73 -6.35
C LYS A 111 -9.58 9.17 -7.58
N TYR A 112 -10.08 8.76 -8.74
CA TYR A 112 -9.69 9.27 -10.05
C TYR A 112 -10.92 9.90 -10.72
N LYS A 113 -10.79 10.42 -11.96
CA LYS A 113 -11.96 10.78 -12.78
C LYS A 113 -12.97 9.63 -12.98
N ASN A 114 -12.55 8.40 -12.67
CA ASN A 114 -13.36 7.18 -12.51
C ASN A 114 -13.11 6.63 -11.09
N THR A 115 -14.14 6.09 -10.43
CA THR A 115 -14.03 5.58 -9.05
C THR A 115 -13.86 4.07 -9.08
N TYR A 116 -12.80 3.55 -8.46
CA TYR A 116 -12.57 2.12 -8.31
C TYR A 116 -12.84 1.72 -6.85
N GLU A 117 -13.68 0.71 -6.61
CA GLU A 117 -13.88 0.14 -5.28
C GLU A 117 -13.35 -1.28 -5.28
N CYS A 118 -12.30 -1.55 -4.49
CA CYS A 118 -11.64 -2.87 -4.43
C CYS A 118 -11.92 -3.54 -3.09
N ARG A 119 -12.79 -4.56 -3.04
CA ARG A 119 -13.09 -5.34 -1.84
C ARG A 119 -12.31 -6.66 -1.82
N PRO A 120 -11.63 -7.05 -0.74
CA PRO A 120 -10.95 -8.34 -0.69
C PRO A 120 -11.94 -9.49 -0.79
N GLN A 121 -11.53 -10.60 -1.42
CA GLN A 121 -12.27 -11.85 -1.42
C GLN A 121 -11.64 -12.77 -0.36
N PHE A 122 -12.29 -12.91 0.80
CA PHE A 122 -11.92 -13.85 1.86
C PHE A 122 -12.79 -15.11 1.78
#